data_AF-A0A5B0R8V1-F1
#
_entry.id   AF-A0A5B0R8V1-F1
#
_cell.length_a   1.000
_cell.length_b   1.000
_cell.length_c   1.000
_cell.angle_alpha   90.00
_cell.angle_beta   90.00
_cell.angle_gamma   90.00
#
_symmetry.space_group_name_H-M   'P 1'
#
loop_
_entity.id
_entity.type
_entity.pdbx_description
1 polymer ?
#
loop_
_entity_poly.entity_id
_entity_poly.type
_entity_poly.pdbx_seq_one_letter_code
_entity_poly.pdbx_strand_id
1 'polypeptide(L)'
;MLFKKGMCILAAPTLIWGQAVQIHPGQQPIYCEHPERQPVQGNMPCLTVYNCSGGVRHVCLFERLGRAQVYMACGHVADRHYLVECQYGDHINLLCDLHP
;
A
#
# COMPACT_ATOMS: atom_id res chain seq x y z
N MET A 1 9.97 35.64 -36.47
CA MET A 1 8.91 34.76 -35.94
C MET A 1 9.57 33.62 -35.17
N LEU A 2 9.73 33.73 -33.85
CA LEU A 2 10.50 32.77 -33.04
C LEU A 2 9.96 32.59 -31.60
N PHE A 3 8.64 32.73 -31.41
CA PHE A 3 8.00 32.65 -30.09
C PHE A 3 6.77 31.74 -30.07
N LYS A 4 6.91 30.48 -30.51
CA LYS A 4 5.80 29.49 -30.41
C LYS A 4 6.17 28.08 -29.95
N LYS A 5 7.42 27.83 -29.53
CA LYS A 5 7.87 26.47 -29.13
C LYS A 5 8.15 26.27 -27.64
N GLY A 6 7.93 27.28 -26.79
CA GLY A 6 8.34 27.24 -25.38
C GLY A 6 7.26 26.86 -24.35
N MET A 7 5.98 26.76 -24.75
CA MET A 7 4.88 26.61 -23.78
C MET A 7 4.39 25.19 -23.53
N CYS A 8 4.83 24.20 -24.32
CA CYS A 8 4.36 22.81 -24.14
C CYS A 8 5.13 22.01 -23.08
N ILE A 9 6.26 22.53 -22.57
CA ILE A 9 7.16 21.77 -21.68
C ILE A 9 6.75 21.91 -20.20
N LEU A 10 6.02 22.98 -19.83
CA LEU A 10 5.64 23.23 -18.44
C LEU A 10 4.36 22.50 -17.98
N ALA A 11 3.56 21.95 -18.89
CA ALA A 11 2.33 21.21 -18.55
C ALA A 11 2.53 19.69 -18.46
N ALA A 12 3.67 19.16 -18.92
CA ALA A 12 3.94 17.73 -18.93
C ALA A 12 4.16 17.12 -17.52
N PRO A 13 4.78 17.78 -16.53
CA PRO A 13 5.04 17.14 -15.24
C PRO A 13 3.77 16.89 -14.41
N THR A 14 2.71 17.69 -14.58
CA THR A 14 1.47 17.53 -13.81
C THR A 14 0.59 16.40 -14.33
N LEU A 15 0.68 16.06 -15.62
CA LEU A 15 -0.07 14.95 -16.21
C LEU A 15 0.44 13.56 -15.78
N ILE A 16 1.71 13.45 -15.40
CA ILE A 16 2.31 12.16 -14.99
C ILE A 16 1.87 11.76 -13.58
N TRP A 17 1.47 12.70 -12.73
CA TRP A 17 0.97 12.39 -11.38
C TRP A 17 -0.51 11.98 -11.31
N GLY A 18 -1.27 12.15 -12.40
CA GLY A 18 -2.71 11.85 -12.42
C GLY A 18 -3.08 10.37 -12.57
N GLN A 19 -2.12 9.48 -12.84
CA GLN A 19 -2.40 8.09 -13.21
C GLN A 19 -2.51 7.12 -12.02
N ALA A 20 -3.17 7.49 -10.93
CA ALA A 20 -3.35 6.54 -9.81
C ALA A 20 -4.70 6.61 -9.07
N VAL A 21 -5.72 7.31 -9.59
CA VAL A 21 -7.08 7.13 -9.05
C VAL A 21 -8.09 7.21 -10.19
N GLN A 22 -8.74 6.09 -10.52
CA GLN A 22 -9.97 6.10 -11.32
C GLN A 22 -11.05 6.80 -10.50
N ILE A 23 -11.15 8.13 -10.61
CA ILE A 23 -12.25 8.90 -10.03
C ILE A 23 -13.27 9.10 -11.14
N HIS A 24 -14.51 8.62 -10.93
CA HIS A 24 -15.59 8.89 -11.87
C HIS A 24 -15.87 10.40 -11.92
N PRO A 25 -16.13 10.99 -13.10
CA PRO A 25 -16.45 12.41 -13.19
C PRO A 25 -17.66 12.73 -12.31
N GLY A 26 -17.49 13.61 -11.31
CA GLY A 26 -18.54 14.03 -10.38
C GLY A 26 -18.43 13.47 -8.96
N GLN A 27 -17.53 12.52 -8.70
CA GLN A 27 -17.19 12.11 -7.33
C GLN A 27 -16.04 12.98 -6.81
N GLN A 28 -16.27 13.73 -5.74
CA GLN A 28 -15.15 14.26 -4.96
C GLN A 28 -14.35 13.06 -4.42
N PRO A 29 -13.01 13.07 -4.53
CA PRO A 29 -12.20 12.09 -3.82
C PRO A 29 -12.56 12.20 -2.34
N ILE A 30 -13.05 11.11 -1.74
CA ILE A 30 -13.28 11.06 -0.31
C ILE A 30 -11.91 11.16 0.34
N TYR A 31 -11.54 12.36 0.73
CA TYR A 31 -10.33 12.60 1.51
C TYR A 31 -10.63 12.12 2.93
N CYS A 32 -10.20 10.90 3.29
CA CYS A 32 -10.22 10.47 4.69
C CYS A 32 -9.12 11.27 5.39
N GLU A 33 -9.50 12.36 6.06
CA GLU A 33 -8.62 13.03 7.01
C GLU A 33 -8.41 12.09 8.19
N HIS A 34 -7.15 11.89 8.58
CA HIS A 34 -6.78 11.02 9.70
C HIS A 34 -6.19 11.85 10.85
N PRO A 35 -6.98 12.77 11.47
CA PRO A 35 -6.46 13.71 12.46
C PRO A 35 -6.07 13.01 13.78
N GLU A 36 -6.77 11.95 14.15
CA GLU A 36 -6.58 11.28 15.45
C GLU A 36 -6.51 9.75 15.26
N ARG A 37 -5.33 9.16 15.47
CA ARG A 37 -5.13 7.71 15.39
C ARG A 37 -5.05 7.11 16.79
N GLN A 38 -5.60 5.91 16.94
CA GLN A 38 -5.54 5.15 18.18
C GLN A 38 -4.49 4.03 18.06
N PRO A 39 -3.63 3.86 19.07
CA PRO A 39 -2.74 2.70 19.11
C PRO A 39 -3.57 1.44 19.31
N VAL A 40 -3.31 0.43 18.48
CA VAL A 40 -3.90 -0.90 18.61
C VAL A 40 -2.79 -1.94 18.67
N GLN A 41 -3.04 -3.02 19.40
CA GLN A 41 -2.20 -4.21 19.42
C GLN A 41 -3.09 -5.43 19.19
N GLY A 42 -2.65 -6.33 18.32
CA GLY A 42 -3.41 -7.52 17.98
C GLY A 42 -2.78 -8.31 16.85
N ASN A 43 -3.52 -9.30 16.36
CA ASN A 43 -3.14 -10.03 15.16
C ASN A 43 -3.31 -9.11 13.95
N MET A 44 -2.29 -9.10 13.10
CA MET A 44 -2.29 -8.37 11.85
C MET A 44 -1.58 -9.16 10.74
N PRO A 45 -2.04 -9.04 9.49
CA PRO A 45 -1.49 -9.81 8.39
C PRO A 45 -0.10 -9.32 8.04
N CYS A 46 0.83 -10.26 7.85
CA CYS A 46 2.13 -10.00 7.25
C CYS A 46 1.95 -9.52 5.81
N LEU A 47 2.38 -8.28 5.53
CA LEU A 47 2.30 -7.68 4.19
C LEU A 47 3.58 -7.83 3.37
N THR A 48 4.49 -8.74 3.75
CA THR A 48 5.71 -9.01 2.99
C THR A 48 5.34 -9.60 1.64
N VAL A 49 5.87 -8.97 0.59
CA VAL A 49 5.74 -9.41 -0.79
C VAL A 49 6.92 -10.34 -1.11
N TYR A 50 6.65 -11.48 -1.75
CA TYR A 50 7.68 -12.42 -2.16
C TYR A 50 7.30 -13.10 -3.48
N ASN A 51 8.27 -13.78 -4.08
CA ASN A 51 8.04 -14.65 -5.24
C ASN A 51 8.11 -16.10 -4.76
N CYS A 52 7.11 -16.92 -5.11
CA CYS A 52 7.18 -18.35 -4.87
C CYS A 52 8.20 -19.01 -5.81
N SER A 53 8.51 -20.29 -5.56
CA SER A 53 9.45 -21.08 -6.38
C SER A 53 9.07 -21.16 -7.86
N GLY A 54 7.78 -21.02 -8.19
CA GLY A 54 7.25 -20.93 -9.55
C GLY A 54 7.30 -19.52 -10.17
N GLY A 55 7.87 -18.53 -9.48
CA GLY A 55 8.03 -17.16 -9.97
C GLY A 55 6.79 -16.27 -9.85
N VAL A 56 5.69 -16.76 -9.27
CA VAL A 56 4.48 -15.97 -9.05
C VAL A 56 4.66 -15.08 -7.82
N ARG A 57 4.19 -13.84 -7.91
CA ARG A 57 4.28 -12.84 -6.84
C ARG A 57 3.09 -12.96 -5.90
N HIS A 58 3.36 -13.06 -4.60
CA HIS A 58 2.37 -13.22 -3.54
C HIS A 58 2.56 -12.19 -2.42
N VAL A 59 1.54 -12.09 -1.55
CA VAL A 59 1.59 -11.40 -0.27
C VAL A 59 1.34 -12.44 0.81
N CYS A 60 2.14 -12.44 1.88
CA CYS A 60 2.13 -13.50 2.90
C CYS A 60 0.78 -13.67 3.62
N LEU A 61 0.16 -12.58 4.05
CA LEU A 61 -1.11 -12.53 4.79
C LEU A 61 -1.18 -13.37 6.07
N PHE A 62 -0.09 -14.01 6.50
CA PHE A 62 -0.05 -14.74 7.76
C PHE A 62 -0.27 -13.79 8.94
N GLU A 63 -1.26 -14.11 9.78
CA GLU A 63 -1.61 -13.32 10.94
C GLU A 63 -0.56 -13.47 12.04
N ARG A 64 0.01 -12.34 12.47
CA ARG A 64 1.00 -12.33 13.54
C ARG A 64 0.79 -11.14 14.48
N LEU A 65 1.24 -11.31 15.72
CA LEU A 65 1.10 -10.27 16.73
C LEU A 65 1.89 -9.02 16.34
N GLY A 66 1.23 -7.87 16.37
CA GLY A 66 1.83 -6.60 16.07
C GLY A 66 1.09 -5.43 16.72
N ARG A 67 1.61 -4.24 16.47
CA ARG A 67 1.03 -2.96 16.88
C ARG A 67 0.92 -2.02 15.70
N ALA A 68 -0.09 -1.16 15.71
CA ALA A 68 -0.29 -0.15 14.69
C ALA A 68 -1.05 1.05 15.24
N GLN A 69 -1.21 2.05 14.39
CA GLN A 69 -2.07 3.20 14.59
C GLN A 69 -3.28 3.05 13.66
N VAL A 70 -4.49 3.00 14.22
CA VAL A 70 -5.74 2.86 13.44
C VAL A 70 -6.57 4.12 13.56
N TYR A 71 -7.08 4.59 12.43
CA TYR A 71 -8.10 5.60 12.40
C TYR A 71 -9.49 4.95 12.44
N MET A 72 -10.22 5.13 13.53
CA MET A 72 -11.46 4.37 13.79
C MET A 72 -12.57 4.65 12.77
N ALA A 73 -12.61 5.85 12.17
CA ALA A 73 -13.72 6.21 11.28
C ALA A 73 -13.63 5.58 9.89
N CYS A 74 -12.42 5.30 9.37
CA CYS A 74 -12.25 4.62 8.07
C CYS A 74 -11.41 3.32 8.14
N GLY A 75 -10.99 2.90 9.33
CA GLY A 75 -10.21 1.67 9.54
C GLY A 75 -8.79 1.72 8.98
N HIS A 76 -8.33 2.89 8.55
CA HIS A 76 -7.01 3.05 7.96
C HIS A 76 -5.92 2.74 9.00
N VAL A 77 -5.01 1.83 8.62
CA VAL A 77 -3.94 1.33 9.49
C VAL A 77 -2.60 1.94 9.05
N ALA A 78 -1.91 2.61 9.97
CA ALA A 78 -0.58 3.18 9.79
C ALA A 78 0.43 2.60 10.81
N ASP A 79 1.72 2.83 10.58
CA ASP A 79 2.82 2.53 11.51
C ASP A 79 2.82 1.09 12.06
N ARG A 80 2.60 0.12 11.17
CA ARG A 80 2.60 -1.31 11.54
C ARG A 80 3.99 -1.76 11.98
N HIS A 81 4.06 -2.35 13.16
CA HIS A 81 5.26 -2.99 13.68
C HIS A 81 4.90 -4.38 14.19
N TYR A 82 5.62 -5.40 13.74
CA TYR A 82 5.41 -6.78 14.18
C TYR A 82 6.24 -7.07 15.43
N LEU A 83 5.63 -7.73 16.39
CA LEU A 83 6.27 -8.09 17.66
C LEU A 83 6.84 -9.50 17.65
N VAL A 84 6.44 -10.32 16.68
CA VAL A 84 6.90 -11.69 16.46
C VAL A 84 7.30 -11.90 15.00
N GLU A 85 8.22 -12.82 14.78
CA GLU A 85 8.64 -13.22 13.43
C GLU A 85 7.49 -13.87 12.64
N CYS A 86 7.61 -13.85 11.32
CA CYS A 86 6.64 -14.53 10.45
C CYS A 86 6.92 -16.04 10.50
N GLN A 87 5.88 -16.88 10.44
CA GLN A 87 6.07 -18.34 10.31
C GLN A 87 6.90 -18.71 9.06
N TYR A 88 6.81 -17.91 8.01
CA TYR A 88 7.58 -18.10 6.78
C TYR A 88 8.95 -17.41 6.77
N GLY A 89 9.40 -16.90 7.94
CA GLY A 89 10.69 -16.25 8.10
C GLY A 89 10.91 -15.09 7.11
N ASP A 90 12.00 -15.19 6.35
CA ASP A 90 12.44 -14.18 5.37
C ASP A 90 11.68 -14.25 4.03
N HIS A 91 10.71 -15.16 3.88
CA HIS A 91 9.92 -15.35 2.66
C HIS A 91 10.76 -15.74 1.44
N ILE A 92 11.79 -16.56 1.68
CA ILE A 92 12.69 -17.09 0.64
C ILE A 92 12.29 -18.56 0.36
N ASN A 93 12.33 -18.96 -0.91
CA ASN A 93 12.09 -20.34 -1.35
C ASN A 93 10.73 -20.94 -0.94
N LEU A 94 9.68 -20.13 -0.86
CA LEU A 94 8.33 -20.61 -0.55
C LEU A 94 7.71 -21.35 -1.74
N LEU A 95 7.08 -22.50 -1.48
CA LEU A 95 6.33 -23.27 -2.48
C LEU A 95 5.01 -22.58 -2.81
N CYS A 96 4.60 -22.62 -4.07
CA CYS A 96 3.39 -21.93 -4.53
C CYS A 96 2.08 -22.44 -3.90
N ASP A 97 2.10 -23.63 -3.30
CA ASP A 97 0.92 -24.25 -2.66
C ASP A 97 0.76 -23.86 -1.18
N LEU A 98 1.75 -23.18 -0.58
CA LEU A 98 1.72 -22.76 0.84
C LEU A 98 1.03 -21.41 1.04
N HIS A 99 0.12 -21.04 0.13
CA HIS A 99 -0.43 -19.68 0.04
C HIS A 99 -1.94 -19.68 0.33
N PRO A 100 -2.42 -18.85 1.27
CA PRO A 100 -3.85 -18.58 1.43
C PRO A 100 -4.41 -17.69 0.31
#